data_AF-A0A8S0Y8Y4-F1
#
_entry.id   AF-A0A8S0Y8Y4-F1
#
_cell.length_a   1.000
_cell.length_b   1.000
_cell.length_c   1.000
_cell.angle_alpha   90.00
_cell.angle_beta   90.00
_cell.angle_gamma   90.00
#
_symmetry.space_group_name_H-M   'P 1'
#
loop_
_entity.id
_entity.type
_entity.pdbx_description
1 polymer ?
#
loop_
_entity_poly.entity_id
_entity_poly.type
_entity_poly.pdbx_seq_one_letter_code
_entity_poly.pdbx_strand_id
1 'polypeptide(L)'
;MLFFLYISGFLAVLVGIKLFYKQNKKIANKNYSEKKILQYWIKRMIVNITTMCLTAIFVLFIVPLLIWIFAPKETGTVDKILESKNLTPISSSNKNSYIKEVLNGNAKSCLVNIDDNGNQSLQNFNSKSVEIVSTDKEKPKYERIAEYKIKKLKGNWIIPNSVNDIYANVYIDYSQKNFIRNKVKLIVPANSK
;
A
#
# COMPACT_ATOMS: atom_id res chain seq x y z
N MET A 1 -0.57 4.62 5.18
CA MET A 1 0.55 5.26 5.93
C MET A 1 0.69 6.76 5.66
N LEU A 2 0.79 7.21 4.40
CA LEU A 2 1.04 8.63 4.05
C LEU A 2 0.01 9.61 4.63
N PHE A 3 -1.27 9.26 4.63
CA PHE A 3 -2.32 10.10 5.22
C PHE A 3 -2.03 10.47 6.68
N PHE A 4 -1.69 9.48 7.51
CA PHE A 4 -1.38 9.69 8.93
C PHE A 4 -0.07 10.49 9.13
N LEU A 5 0.88 10.37 8.21
CA LEU A 5 2.10 11.18 8.22
C LEU A 5 1.79 12.65 7.98
N TYR A 6 1.01 12.98 6.94
CA TYR A 6 0.65 14.37 6.63
C TYR A 6 -0.21 15.00 7.72
N ILE A 7 -1.23 14.28 8.21
CA ILE A 7 -2.12 14.81 9.25
C ILE A 7 -1.39 14.99 10.58
N SER A 8 -0.44 14.10 10.93
CA SER A 8 0.36 14.23 12.15
C SER A 8 1.27 15.45 12.10
N GLY A 9 1.94 15.70 10.97
CA GLY A 9 2.74 16.90 10.75
C GLY A 9 1.89 18.17 10.83
N PHE A 10 0.76 18.21 10.14
CA PHE A 10 -0.15 19.35 10.15
C PHE A 10 -0.66 19.67 11.56
N LEU A 11 -1.13 18.66 12.31
CA LEU A 11 -1.60 18.84 13.68
C LEU A 11 -0.48 19.27 14.63
N ALA A 12 0.72 18.71 14.50
CA ALA A 12 1.87 19.13 15.31
C ALA A 12 2.22 20.61 15.07
N VAL A 13 2.20 21.08 13.83
CA VAL A 13 2.43 22.50 13.50
C VAL A 13 1.36 23.40 14.12
N LEU A 14 0.06 23.03 14.01
CA LEU A 14 -1.03 23.81 14.61
C LEU A 14 -0.89 23.89 16.14
N VAL A 15 -0.56 22.78 16.80
CA VAL A 15 -0.28 22.75 18.24
C VAL A 15 0.91 23.65 18.57
N GLY A 16 1.98 23.59 17.78
CA GLY A 16 3.15 24.45 17.92
C GLY A 16 2.79 25.92 17.87
N ILE A 17 2.11 26.37 16.81
CA ILE A 17 1.66 27.77 16.63
C ILE A 17 0.89 28.24 17.87
N LYS A 18 -0.08 27.44 18.34
CA LYS A 18 -0.90 27.78 19.51
C LYS A 18 -0.06 27.89 20.79
N LEU A 19 0.89 26.99 21.00
CA LEU A 19 1.75 26.99 22.19
C LEU A 19 2.73 28.17 22.17
N PHE A 20 3.37 28.45 21.03
CA PHE A 20 4.27 29.59 20.88
C PHE A 20 3.54 30.92 21.01
N TYR A 21 2.34 31.05 20.43
CA TYR A 21 1.50 32.23 20.62
C TYR A 21 1.16 32.46 22.09
N LYS A 22 0.74 31.40 22.81
CA LYS A 22 0.44 31.47 24.25
C LYS A 22 1.68 31.80 25.09
N GLN A 23 2.85 31.32 24.71
CA GLN A 23 4.12 31.64 25.34
C GLN A 23 4.48 33.12 25.16
N ASN A 24 4.41 33.64 23.94
CA ASN A 24 4.75 35.03 23.64
C ASN A 24 3.81 36.00 24.36
N LYS A 25 2.50 35.72 24.36
CA LYS A 25 1.52 36.54 25.10
C LYS A 25 1.82 36.59 26.61
N LYS A 26 2.29 35.49 27.20
CA LYS A 26 2.68 35.46 28.62
C LYS A 26 3.95 36.26 28.94
N ILE A 27 4.89 36.33 28.01
CA ILE A 27 6.12 37.12 28.15
C ILE A 27 5.80 38.60 28.04
N ALA A 28 5.00 38.99 27.03
CA ALA A 28 4.58 40.37 26.81
C ALA A 28 3.85 40.99 28.01
N ASN A 29 3.10 40.18 28.77
CA ASN A 29 2.32 40.66 29.91
C ASN A 29 3.11 40.78 31.23
N LYS A 30 4.44 40.65 31.21
CA LYS A 30 5.26 40.63 32.44
C LYS A 30 6.52 41.49 32.31
N ASN A 31 6.81 42.29 33.34
CA ASN A 31 8.05 43.05 33.47
C ASN A 31 9.20 42.13 33.94
N TYR A 32 9.71 41.29 33.05
CA TYR A 32 10.88 40.46 33.30
C TYR A 32 12.16 41.12 32.77
N SER A 33 13.28 40.87 33.43
CA SER A 33 14.60 41.16 32.85
C SER A 33 14.89 40.25 31.66
N GLU A 34 15.68 40.72 30.70
CA GLU A 34 16.02 39.97 29.47
C GLU A 34 16.56 38.56 29.76
N LYS A 35 17.44 38.42 30.75
CA LYS A 35 17.99 37.12 31.16
C LYS A 35 16.90 36.15 31.64
N LYS A 36 15.90 36.64 32.38
CA LYS A 36 14.76 35.83 32.84
C LYS A 36 13.82 35.48 31.67
N ILE A 37 13.63 36.40 30.73
CA ILE A 37 12.86 36.15 29.50
C ILE A 37 13.52 35.02 28.70
N LEU A 38 14.82 35.10 28.47
CA LEU A 38 15.57 34.09 27.71
C LEU A 38 15.50 32.71 28.35
N GLN A 39 15.76 32.60 29.65
CA GLN A 39 15.67 31.32 30.39
C GLN A 39 14.26 30.73 30.34
N TYR A 40 13.23 31.56 30.54
CA TYR A 40 11.84 31.12 30.44
C TYR A 40 11.50 30.66 29.02
N TRP A 41 11.98 31.40 28.01
CA TRP A 41 11.71 31.12 26.61
C TRP A 41 12.31 29.79 26.18
N ILE A 42 13.58 29.54 26.50
CA ILE A 42 14.27 28.26 26.21
C ILE A 42 13.55 27.10 26.89
N LYS A 43 13.26 27.21 28.20
CA LYS A 43 12.57 26.14 28.94
C LYS A 43 11.21 25.80 28.34
N ARG A 44 10.46 26.81 27.91
CA ARG A 44 9.14 26.61 27.29
C ARG A 44 9.23 26.13 25.85
N MET A 45 10.23 26.56 25.09
CA MET A 45 10.48 26.07 23.74
C MET A 45 10.69 24.56 23.74
N ILE A 46 11.53 24.04 24.65
CA ILE A 46 11.76 22.60 24.82
C ILE A 46 10.43 21.88 25.09
N VAL A 47 9.63 22.36 26.05
CA VAL A 47 8.32 21.76 26.37
C VAL A 47 7.37 21.77 25.16
N ASN A 48 7.35 22.86 24.39
CA ASN A 48 6.49 22.96 23.21
C ASN A 48 6.92 21.95 22.14
N ILE A 49 8.22 21.86 21.84
CA ILE A 49 8.77 20.90 20.87
C ILE A 49 8.44 19.47 21.31
N THR A 50 8.67 19.12 22.58
CA THR A 50 8.31 17.80 23.11
C THR A 50 6.81 17.52 22.92
N THR A 51 5.95 18.52 23.17
CA THR A 51 4.50 18.38 22.97
C THR A 51 4.13 18.17 21.50
N MET A 52 4.80 18.87 20.58
CA MET A 52 4.61 18.68 19.13
C MET A 52 5.02 17.27 18.70
N CYS A 53 6.17 16.78 19.15
CA CYS A 53 6.64 15.41 18.86
C CYS A 53 5.67 14.36 19.41
N LEU A 54 5.19 14.51 20.65
CA LEU A 54 4.20 13.61 21.23
C LEU A 54 2.88 13.61 20.43
N THR A 55 2.44 14.78 19.98
CA THR A 55 1.26 14.90 19.11
C THR A 55 1.46 14.12 17.81
N ALA A 56 2.63 14.26 17.18
CA ALA A 56 2.93 13.55 15.96
C ALA A 56 2.93 12.02 16.17
N ILE A 57 3.62 11.53 17.21
CA ILE A 57 3.67 10.10 17.58
C ILE A 57 2.27 9.55 17.85
N PHE A 58 1.46 10.29 18.61
CA PHE A 58 0.09 9.90 18.94
C PHE A 58 -0.76 9.70 17.68
N VAL A 59 -0.70 10.65 16.75
CA VAL A 59 -1.47 10.58 15.50
C VAL A 59 -0.90 9.55 14.53
N LEU A 60 0.42 9.36 14.49
CA LEU A 60 1.07 8.44 13.56
C LEU A 60 0.91 6.96 13.96
N PHE A 61 0.92 6.67 15.26
CA PHE A 61 0.93 5.29 15.75
C PHE A 61 -0.29 4.93 16.58
N ILE A 62 -0.65 5.75 17.57
CA ILE A 62 -1.70 5.41 18.53
C ILE A 62 -3.07 5.48 17.85
N VAL A 63 -3.35 6.51 17.05
CA VAL A 63 -4.64 6.64 16.36
C VAL A 63 -4.88 5.48 15.38
N PRO A 64 -3.97 5.14 14.44
CA PRO A 64 -4.14 3.98 13.58
C PRO A 64 -4.34 2.67 14.35
N LEU A 65 -3.62 2.47 15.46
CA LEU A 65 -3.75 1.29 16.30
C LEU A 65 -5.14 1.21 16.96
N LEU A 66 -5.64 2.31 17.51
CA LEU A 66 -6.98 2.35 18.10
C LEU A 66 -8.06 2.07 17.06
N ILE A 67 -7.95 2.69 15.88
CA ILE A 67 -8.86 2.42 14.76
C ILE A 67 -8.80 0.93 14.40
N TRP A 68 -7.59 0.36 14.30
CA TRP A 68 -7.40 -1.04 14.00
C TRP A 68 -8.09 -1.97 15.02
N ILE A 69 -7.95 -1.69 16.32
CA ILE A 69 -8.54 -2.51 17.39
C ILE A 69 -10.06 -2.40 17.41
N PHE A 70 -10.63 -1.21 17.30
CA PHE A 70 -12.05 -0.97 17.58
C PHE A 70 -12.95 -0.91 16.34
N ALA A 71 -12.44 -0.55 15.16
CA ALA A 71 -13.28 -0.41 13.97
C ALA A 71 -13.76 -1.77 13.42
N PRO A 72 -14.93 -1.84 12.76
CA PRO A 72 -15.45 -3.08 12.20
C PRO A 72 -14.53 -3.65 11.10
N LYS A 73 -14.38 -4.97 11.09
CA LYS A 73 -13.57 -5.70 10.11
C LYS A 73 -14.48 -6.43 9.11
N GLU A 74 -13.98 -6.58 7.89
CA GLU A 74 -14.55 -7.43 6.86
C GLU A 74 -13.49 -8.38 6.30
N THR A 75 -13.92 -9.45 5.66
CA THR A 75 -13.02 -10.34 4.92
C THR A 75 -12.91 -9.85 3.48
N GLY A 76 -11.69 -9.52 3.06
CA GLY A 76 -11.36 -9.18 1.67
C GLY A 76 -10.42 -10.22 1.06
N THR A 77 -10.34 -10.23 -0.27
CA THR A 77 -9.32 -10.98 -1.01
C THR A 77 -8.14 -10.06 -1.34
N VAL A 78 -6.93 -10.59 -1.20
CA VAL A 78 -5.69 -9.91 -1.60
C VAL A 78 -4.82 -10.89 -2.37
N ASP A 79 -4.25 -10.37 -3.45
CA ASP A 79 -3.33 -11.05 -4.34
C ASP A 79 -1.89 -10.85 -3.85
N LYS A 80 -1.16 -11.94 -3.58
CA LYS A 80 0.29 -11.93 -3.37
C LYS A 80 0.98 -12.43 -4.63
N ILE A 81 1.76 -11.57 -5.28
CA ILE A 81 2.60 -11.95 -6.41
C ILE A 81 3.75 -12.81 -5.88
N LEU A 82 3.84 -14.05 -6.36
CA LEU A 82 4.90 -15.01 -6.02
C LEU A 82 6.04 -14.95 -7.03
N GLU A 83 5.71 -14.71 -8.29
CA GLU A 83 6.63 -14.69 -9.42
C GLU A 83 6.10 -13.69 -10.45
N SER A 84 6.99 -12.90 -11.05
CA SER A 84 6.67 -12.00 -12.14
C SER A 84 7.72 -12.15 -13.23
N LYS A 85 7.30 -12.44 -14.46
CA LYS A 85 8.17 -12.60 -15.62
C LYS A 85 7.62 -11.84 -16.82
N ASN A 86 8.51 -11.43 -17.72
CA ASN A 86 8.08 -10.74 -18.92
C ASN A 86 7.42 -11.73 -19.88
N LEU A 87 6.47 -11.23 -20.66
CA LEU A 87 5.92 -11.96 -21.79
C LEU A 87 6.51 -11.41 -23.08
N THR A 88 6.84 -12.31 -23.99
CA THR A 88 7.18 -11.99 -25.36
C THR A 88 6.06 -12.47 -26.28
N PRO A 89 5.94 -11.91 -27.50
CA PRO A 89 5.01 -12.43 -28.47
C PRO A 89 5.29 -13.91 -28.76
N ILE A 90 4.23 -14.70 -28.92
CA ILE A 90 4.30 -16.13 -29.29
C ILE A 90 4.89 -16.30 -30.68
N SER A 91 4.67 -15.33 -31.56
CA SER A 91 5.22 -15.32 -32.91
C SER A 91 5.97 -14.03 -33.20
N SER A 92 7.16 -14.15 -33.78
CA SER A 92 7.98 -13.02 -34.23
C SER A 92 7.31 -12.19 -35.33
N SER A 93 6.39 -12.78 -36.10
CA SER A 93 5.67 -12.10 -37.19
C SER A 93 4.48 -11.27 -36.70
N ASN A 94 3.85 -11.65 -35.58
CA ASN A 94 2.74 -10.90 -35.00
C ASN A 94 3.11 -10.42 -33.58
N LYS A 95 3.68 -9.22 -33.51
CA LYS A 95 4.17 -8.60 -32.27
C LYS A 95 3.09 -8.35 -31.20
N ASN A 96 1.81 -8.51 -31.54
CA ASN A 96 0.69 -8.34 -30.61
C ASN A 96 0.07 -9.67 -30.15
N SER A 97 0.57 -10.83 -30.57
CA SER A 97 0.05 -12.14 -30.16
C SER A 97 0.83 -12.66 -28.95
N TYR A 98 0.34 -12.39 -27.74
CA TYR A 98 0.97 -12.79 -26.47
C TYR A 98 0.29 -13.99 -25.82
N ILE A 99 -0.95 -14.27 -26.20
CA ILE A 99 -1.78 -15.34 -25.65
C ILE A 99 -2.35 -16.11 -26.82
N LYS A 100 -2.39 -17.44 -26.74
CA LYS A 100 -3.12 -18.28 -27.69
C LYS A 100 -3.93 -19.32 -26.93
N GLU A 101 -5.24 -19.35 -27.16
CA GLU A 101 -6.06 -20.44 -26.64
C GLU A 101 -5.88 -21.70 -27.50
N VAL A 102 -5.56 -22.81 -26.85
CA VAL A 102 -5.38 -24.13 -27.47
C VAL A 102 -6.30 -25.12 -26.79
N LEU A 103 -7.01 -25.92 -27.58
CA LEU A 103 -7.83 -27.03 -27.09
C LEU A 103 -6.98 -28.30 -27.02
N ASN A 104 -6.79 -28.82 -25.82
CA ASN A 104 -6.16 -30.13 -25.60
C ASN A 104 -7.25 -31.09 -25.09
N GLY A 105 -7.90 -31.78 -26.04
CA GLY A 105 -9.09 -32.60 -25.74
C GLY A 105 -10.25 -31.74 -25.23
N ASN A 106 -10.81 -32.09 -24.07
CA ASN A 106 -11.93 -31.36 -23.45
C ASN A 106 -11.50 -30.17 -22.58
N ALA A 107 -10.20 -29.88 -22.48
CA ALA A 107 -9.66 -28.79 -21.66
C ALA A 107 -9.12 -27.64 -22.52
N LYS A 108 -9.58 -26.41 -22.22
CA LYS A 108 -9.02 -25.18 -22.78
C LYS A 108 -7.74 -24.82 -22.02
N SER A 109 -6.66 -24.64 -22.77
CA SER A 109 -5.38 -24.14 -22.27
C SER A 109 -5.01 -22.82 -22.92
N CYS A 110 -4.33 -21.99 -22.16
CA CYS A 110 -3.78 -20.70 -22.56
C CYS A 110 -2.27 -20.87 -22.72
N LEU A 111 -1.79 -20.79 -23.96
CA LEU A 111 -0.37 -20.81 -24.31
C LEU A 111 0.18 -19.39 -24.24
N VAL A 112 1.35 -19.22 -23.62
CA VAL A 112 2.09 -17.96 -23.55
C VAL A 112 3.59 -18.19 -23.72
N ASN A 113 4.30 -17.18 -24.22
CA ASN A 113 5.76 -17.20 -24.31
C ASN A 113 6.34 -16.36 -23.17
N ILE A 114 6.98 -17.04 -22.22
CA ILE A 114 7.58 -16.42 -21.04
C ILE A 114 9.06 -16.17 -21.33
N ASP A 115 9.51 -14.94 -21.09
CA ASP A 115 10.91 -14.55 -21.16
C ASP A 115 11.50 -14.43 -19.75
N ASP A 116 12.47 -15.28 -19.46
CA ASP A 116 13.24 -15.29 -18.21
C ASP A 116 14.70 -14.92 -18.53
N ASN A 117 15.02 -13.63 -18.43
CA ASN A 117 16.36 -13.08 -18.68
C ASN A 117 16.97 -13.47 -20.04
N GLY A 118 16.17 -13.48 -21.11
CA GLY A 118 16.60 -13.79 -22.47
C GLY A 118 16.34 -15.25 -22.89
N ASN A 119 15.93 -16.12 -21.95
CA ASN A 119 15.51 -17.47 -22.25
C ASN A 119 13.99 -17.53 -22.43
N GLN A 120 13.56 -17.74 -23.67
CA GLN A 120 12.15 -17.84 -24.02
C GLN A 120 11.65 -19.27 -23.89
N SER A 121 10.52 -19.45 -23.21
CA SER A 121 9.87 -20.76 -23.07
C SER A 121 8.36 -20.64 -23.26
N LEU A 122 7.83 -21.51 -24.11
CA LEU A 122 6.39 -21.66 -24.30
C LEU A 122 5.81 -22.48 -23.14
N GLN A 123 4.84 -21.90 -22.43
CA GLN A 123 4.15 -22.55 -21.33
C GLN A 123 2.64 -22.58 -21.54
N ASN A 124 2.03 -23.69 -21.13
CA ASN A 124 0.59 -23.90 -21.18
C ASN A 124 -0.02 -23.81 -19.78
N PHE A 125 -1.04 -22.99 -19.64
CA PHE A 125 -1.81 -22.86 -18.41
C PHE A 125 -3.26 -23.29 -18.64
N ASN A 126 -3.91 -23.86 -17.63
CA ASN A 126 -5.35 -24.15 -17.71
C ASN A 126 -6.13 -22.83 -17.71
N SER A 127 -6.95 -22.58 -18.74
CA SER A 127 -7.69 -21.32 -18.89
C SER A 127 -8.60 -21.00 -17.70
N LYS A 128 -9.07 -22.00 -16.94
CA LYS A 128 -9.88 -21.77 -15.71
C LYS A 128 -9.09 -21.16 -14.55
N SER A 129 -7.76 -21.28 -14.57
CA SER A 129 -6.84 -20.75 -13.58
C SER A 129 -6.15 -19.45 -14.02
N VAL A 130 -6.48 -18.97 -15.22
CA VAL A 130 -5.86 -17.80 -15.84
C VAL A 130 -6.82 -16.61 -15.80
N GLU A 131 -6.31 -15.48 -15.33
CA GLU A 131 -6.96 -14.18 -15.40
C GLU A 131 -6.22 -13.34 -16.45
N ILE A 132 -6.92 -12.91 -17.50
CA ILE A 132 -6.36 -12.08 -18.56
C ILE A 132 -6.76 -10.63 -18.31
N VAL A 133 -5.77 -9.76 -18.17
CA VAL A 133 -5.96 -8.31 -18.05
C VAL A 133 -5.40 -7.65 -19.29
N SER A 134 -6.30 -7.18 -20.15
CA SER A 134 -5.95 -6.43 -21.36
C SER A 134 -5.77 -4.95 -21.03
N THR A 135 -4.54 -4.44 -21.10
CA THR A 135 -4.21 -3.04 -20.84
C THR A 135 -2.94 -2.63 -21.55
N ASP A 136 -2.93 -1.43 -22.12
CA ASP A 136 -1.74 -0.83 -22.74
C ASP A 136 -0.91 -0.01 -21.73
N LYS A 137 -1.35 0.06 -20.47
CA LYS A 137 -0.70 0.84 -19.41
C LYS A 137 0.53 0.16 -18.80
N GLU A 138 0.63 -1.15 -18.94
CA GLU A 138 1.71 -1.96 -18.37
C GLU A 138 2.37 -2.79 -19.47
N LYS A 139 3.66 -3.09 -19.29
CA LYS A 139 4.37 -3.99 -20.20
C LYS A 139 3.79 -5.42 -20.08
N PRO A 140 3.79 -6.20 -21.17
CA PRO A 140 3.29 -7.56 -21.14
C PRO A 140 4.07 -8.43 -20.14
N LYS A 141 3.36 -9.05 -19.21
CA LYS A 141 3.97 -9.87 -18.15
C LYS A 141 3.02 -10.94 -17.64
N TYR A 142 3.64 -12.00 -17.13
CA TYR A 142 3.00 -13.08 -16.42
C TYR A 142 3.29 -12.92 -14.93
N GLU A 143 2.25 -13.04 -14.12
CA GLU A 143 2.35 -13.05 -12.66
C GLU A 143 1.73 -14.34 -12.12
N ARG A 144 2.50 -15.10 -11.33
CA ARG A 144 1.95 -16.17 -10.50
C ARG A 144 1.47 -15.55 -9.21
N ILE A 145 0.18 -15.69 -8.92
CA ILE A 145 -0.45 -15.03 -7.78
C ILE A 145 -1.06 -16.08 -6.85
N ALA A 146 -0.80 -15.93 -5.56
CA ALA A 146 -1.55 -16.63 -4.52
C ALA A 146 -2.59 -15.67 -3.94
N GLU A 147 -3.86 -16.07 -4.03
CA GLU A 147 -4.99 -15.31 -3.52
C GLU A 147 -5.27 -15.74 -2.07
N TYR A 148 -5.35 -14.78 -1.17
CA TYR A 148 -5.62 -15.00 0.26
C TYR A 148 -6.85 -14.24 0.71
N LYS A 149 -7.65 -14.84 1.60
CA LYS A 149 -8.61 -14.08 2.41
C LYS A 149 -7.86 -13.47 3.58
N ILE A 150 -8.05 -12.17 3.76
CA ILE A 150 -7.55 -11.42 4.91
C ILE A 150 -8.69 -10.68 5.60
N LYS A 151 -8.59 -10.51 6.91
CA LYS A 151 -9.44 -9.56 7.64
C LYS A 151 -8.85 -8.17 7.47
N LYS A 152 -9.64 -7.20 7.05
CA LYS A 152 -9.25 -5.79 6.90
C LYS A 152 -10.33 -4.90 7.51
N LEU A 153 -10.04 -3.64 7.76
CA LEU A 153 -11.07 -2.68 8.15
C LEU A 153 -12.09 -2.51 7.03
N LYS A 154 -13.37 -2.43 7.42
CA LYS A 154 -14.50 -2.24 6.51
C LYS A 154 -14.52 -0.82 5.92
N GLY A 155 -14.75 -0.74 4.61
CA GLY A 155 -14.97 0.51 3.87
C GLY A 155 -13.76 0.95 3.04
N ASN A 156 -14.04 1.67 1.94
CA ASN A 156 -13.05 2.04 0.93
C ASN A 156 -12.61 3.52 0.97
N TRP A 157 -12.82 4.19 2.12
CA TRP A 157 -12.46 5.59 2.30
C TRP A 157 -11.04 5.73 2.89
N ILE A 158 -10.51 6.96 2.87
CA ILE A 158 -9.09 7.23 3.15
C ILE A 158 -8.61 6.64 4.49
N ILE A 159 -9.42 6.69 5.54
CA ILE A 159 -9.01 6.25 6.87
C ILE A 159 -8.83 4.71 6.93
N PRO A 160 -9.86 3.87 6.65
CA PRO A 160 -9.66 2.42 6.63
C PRO A 160 -8.57 1.97 5.68
N ASN A 161 -8.48 2.55 4.47
CA ASN A 161 -7.43 2.20 3.51
C ASN A 161 -6.05 2.51 4.08
N SER A 162 -5.87 3.69 4.68
CA SER A 162 -4.58 4.10 5.24
C SER A 162 -4.15 3.23 6.42
N VAL A 163 -5.09 2.77 7.25
CA VAL A 163 -4.82 1.84 8.37
C VAL A 163 -4.55 0.44 7.83
N ASN A 164 -5.34 -0.04 6.86
CA ASN A 164 -5.12 -1.32 6.19
C ASN A 164 -3.73 -1.38 5.55
N ASP A 165 -3.24 -0.30 4.94
CA ASP A 165 -1.89 -0.22 4.39
C ASP A 165 -0.81 -0.34 5.48
N ILE A 166 -1.01 0.31 6.64
CA ILE A 166 -0.05 0.26 7.76
C ILE A 166 0.06 -1.17 8.30
N TYR A 167 -1.08 -1.85 8.44
CA TYR A 167 -1.15 -3.21 8.96
C TYR A 167 -1.12 -4.29 7.86
N ALA A 168 -0.84 -3.92 6.61
CA ALA A 168 -0.78 -4.81 5.47
C ALA A 168 0.14 -6.01 5.75
N ASN A 169 1.33 -5.75 6.29
CA ASN A 169 2.30 -6.78 6.66
C ASN A 169 1.85 -7.65 7.83
N VAL A 170 1.07 -7.11 8.78
CA VAL A 170 0.52 -7.90 9.88
C VAL A 170 -0.49 -8.93 9.36
N TYR A 171 -1.30 -8.59 8.34
CA TYR A 171 -2.13 -9.59 7.65
C TYR A 171 -1.30 -10.58 6.86
N ILE A 172 -0.14 -10.16 6.35
CA ILE A 172 0.65 -10.97 5.44
C ILE A 172 1.44 -12.05 6.19
N ASP A 173 1.94 -11.74 7.39
CA ASP A 173 2.87 -12.61 8.09
C ASP A 173 2.26 -13.34 9.31
N TYR A 174 1.20 -12.82 9.95
CA TYR A 174 0.67 -13.36 11.23
C TYR A 174 -0.53 -14.32 11.10
N SER A 175 -0.49 -15.30 10.19
CA SER A 175 -1.39 -16.48 10.18
C SER A 175 -2.90 -16.26 9.98
N GLN A 176 -3.41 -15.02 9.91
CA GLN A 176 -4.83 -14.74 9.61
C GLN A 176 -5.18 -14.86 8.11
N LYS A 177 -4.34 -15.57 7.36
CA LYS A 177 -4.50 -15.84 5.94
C LYS A 177 -5.12 -17.19 5.74
N ASN A 178 -6.32 -17.18 5.17
CA ASN A 178 -6.85 -18.39 4.55
C ASN A 178 -6.49 -18.35 3.08
N PHE A 179 -5.53 -19.20 2.68
CA PHE A 179 -5.23 -19.43 1.28
C PHE A 179 -6.51 -19.82 0.53
N ILE A 180 -6.75 -19.19 -0.62
CA ILE A 180 -7.91 -19.49 -1.46
C ILE A 180 -7.47 -20.38 -2.61
N ARG A 181 -6.55 -19.88 -3.44
CA ARG A 181 -6.09 -20.55 -4.64
C ARG A 181 -4.84 -19.87 -5.20
N ASN A 182 -4.13 -20.61 -6.04
CA ASN A 182 -3.17 -20.04 -6.96
C ASN A 182 -3.88 -19.72 -8.28
N LYS A 183 -3.57 -18.56 -8.86
CA LYS A 183 -3.99 -18.17 -10.20
C LYS A 183 -2.81 -17.62 -10.98
N VAL A 184 -2.93 -17.67 -12.29
CA VAL A 184 -1.99 -17.05 -13.22
C VAL A 184 -2.65 -15.79 -13.74
N LYS A 185 -1.99 -14.65 -13.60
CA LYS A 185 -2.46 -13.39 -14.18
C LYS A 185 -1.57 -13.03 -15.36
N LEU A 186 -2.19 -12.83 -16.52
CA LEU A 186 -1.53 -12.42 -17.74
C LEU A 186 -1.92 -10.98 -18.04
N ILE A 187 -0.94 -10.10 -18.07
CA ILE A 187 -1.14 -8.70 -18.46
C ILE A 187 -0.62 -8.57 -19.88
N VAL A 188 -1.50 -8.20 -20.81
CA VAL A 188 -1.20 -8.13 -22.24
C VAL A 188 -1.83 -6.90 -22.88
N PRO A 189 -1.33 -6.44 -24.04
CA PRO A 189 -1.89 -5.28 -24.73
C PRO A 189 -3.36 -5.49 -25.11
N ALA A 190 -4.10 -4.40 -25.25
CA ALA A 190 -5.45 -4.44 -25.79
C ALA A 190 -5.42 -5.05 -27.21
N ASN A 191 -6.33 -5.99 -27.47
CA ASN A 191 -6.42 -6.77 -28.72
C ASN A 191 -5.38 -7.87 -28.92
N SER A 192 -4.67 -8.29 -27.88
CA SER A 192 -3.85 -9.50 -27.97
C SER A 192 -4.71 -10.75 -28.19
N LYS A 193 -4.35 -11.56 -29.19
CA LYS A 193 -5.06 -12.78 -29.63
C LYS A 193 -4.08 -13.89 -30.02
#